data_AF-A0A352BTT1-F1
#
_entry.id   AF-A0A352BTT1-F1
#
_cell.length_a   1.000
_cell.length_b   1.000
_cell.length_c   1.000
_cell.angle_alpha   90.00
_cell.angle_beta   90.00
_cell.angle_gamma   90.00
#
_symmetry.space_group_name_H-M   'P 1'
#
loop_
_entity.id
_entity.type
_entity.pdbx_description
1 polymer ?
#
loop_
_entity_poly.entity_id
_entity_poly.type
_entity_poly.pdbx_seq_one_letter_code
_entity_poly.pdbx_strand_id
1 'polypeptide(L)'
;KQDNTLDFLEVFITDEPCVILGSSWPQDHEIWLESINLFTEKGVKFIIAPHDLNPDEINRLQCKITGHCAVYNGTITTELSHAEVLIINTIGHLSRAYAAADLAYVGGGMGHSG
;
A
#
# COMPACT_ATOMS: atom_id res chain seq x y z
N LYS A 1 -7.80 -15.34 -23.00
CA LYS A 1 -6.38 -14.92 -22.91
C LYS A 1 -6.36 -13.70 -22.01
N GLN A 2 -6.02 -13.87 -20.73
CA GLN A 2 -5.76 -12.72 -19.86
C GLN A 2 -4.43 -12.14 -20.30
N ASP A 3 -4.41 -10.83 -20.56
CA ASP A 3 -3.16 -10.10 -20.75
C ASP A 3 -2.35 -10.26 -19.46
N ASN A 4 -1.19 -10.89 -19.61
CA ASN A 4 -0.41 -11.47 -18.52
C ASN A 4 0.84 -10.63 -18.23
N THR A 5 0.82 -9.34 -18.58
CA THR A 5 2.04 -8.54 -18.70
C THR A 5 2.05 -7.23 -17.94
N LEU A 6 0.95 -6.80 -17.31
CA LEU A 6 0.95 -5.61 -16.46
C LEU A 6 0.67 -6.03 -15.03
N ASP A 7 1.71 -6.05 -14.21
CA ASP A 7 1.56 -6.15 -12.76
C ASP A 7 0.84 -4.88 -12.29
N PHE A 8 -0.13 -4.97 -11.38
CA PHE A 8 -0.82 -3.79 -10.83
C PHE A 8 0.17 -2.82 -10.15
N LEU A 9 1.31 -3.36 -9.69
CA LEU A 9 2.45 -2.59 -9.19
C LEU A 9 3.12 -1.75 -10.29
N GLU A 10 3.21 -2.24 -11.52
CA GLU A 10 3.77 -1.47 -12.65
C GLU A 10 2.82 -0.34 -13.09
N VAL A 11 1.51 -0.48 -12.84
CA VAL A 11 0.53 0.58 -13.08
C VAL A 11 0.60 1.65 -11.99
N PHE A 12 0.88 1.24 -10.75
CA PHE A 12 0.95 2.15 -9.60
C PHE A 12 2.31 2.83 -9.48
N ILE A 13 3.42 2.11 -9.63
CA ILE A 13 4.77 2.62 -9.45
C ILE A 13 5.20 3.36 -10.71
N THR A 14 5.70 4.56 -10.50
CA THR A 14 6.16 5.48 -11.54
C THR A 14 7.60 5.89 -11.20
N ASP A 15 8.03 7.12 -11.47
CA ASP A 15 9.41 7.57 -11.19
C ASP A 15 9.58 8.13 -9.75
N GLU A 16 8.48 8.27 -9.02
CA GLU A 16 8.42 8.75 -7.64
C GLU A 16 8.95 7.71 -6.64
N PRO A 17 9.65 8.14 -5.57
CA PRO A 17 10.05 7.25 -4.50
C PRO A 17 8.86 6.47 -3.93
N CYS A 18 9.02 5.15 -3.79
CA CYS A 18 7.97 4.27 -3.30
C CYS A 18 8.36 3.62 -1.96
N VAL A 19 7.48 3.77 -0.97
CA VAL A 19 7.60 3.14 0.35
C VAL A 19 6.55 2.06 0.50
N ILE A 20 6.95 0.87 0.95
CA ILE A 20 6.02 -0.22 1.29
C ILE A 20 5.95 -0.45 2.80
N LEU A 21 4.72 -0.48 3.33
CA LEU A 21 4.39 -1.05 4.63
C LEU A 21 3.88 -2.47 4.39
N GLY A 22 4.77 -3.45 4.50
CA GLY A 22 4.46 -4.83 4.20
C GLY A 22 4.11 -5.64 5.44
N SER A 23 3.04 -6.42 5.38
CA SER A 23 2.53 -7.21 6.53
C SER A 23 2.29 -6.34 7.77
N SER A 24 1.84 -5.11 7.57
CA SER A 24 1.64 -4.13 8.64
C SER A 24 0.35 -4.37 9.41
N TRP A 25 0.39 -4.05 10.71
CA TRP A 25 -0.74 -4.15 11.62
C TRP A 25 -1.38 -2.77 11.85
N PRO A 26 -2.63 -2.70 12.36
CA PRO A 26 -3.29 -1.42 12.67
C PRO A 26 -2.43 -0.46 13.52
N GLN A 27 -1.64 -0.99 14.45
CA GLN A 27 -0.71 -0.23 15.30
C GLN A 27 0.43 0.40 14.49
N ASP A 28 0.97 -0.33 13.51
CA ASP A 28 1.99 0.18 12.60
C ASP A 28 1.40 1.35 11.78
N HIS A 29 0.15 1.20 11.32
CA HIS A 29 -0.52 2.23 10.54
C HIS A 29 -0.69 3.54 11.31
N GLU A 30 -1.03 3.51 12.61
CA GLU A 30 -1.17 4.74 13.42
C GLU A 30 0.10 5.58 13.47
N ILE A 31 1.28 4.94 13.42
CA ILE A 31 2.57 5.64 13.42
C ILE A 31 2.86 6.23 12.04
N TRP A 32 2.54 5.47 11.00
CA TRP A 32 2.87 5.85 9.63
C TRP A 32 1.89 6.83 9.00
N LEU A 33 0.63 6.89 9.44
CA LEU A 33 -0.41 7.71 8.80
C LEU A 33 -0.05 9.20 8.69
N GLU A 34 0.58 9.78 9.72
CA GLU A 34 1.06 11.17 9.66
C GLU A 34 2.14 11.33 8.57
N SER A 35 3.08 10.38 8.49
CA SER A 35 4.14 10.40 7.48
C SER A 35 3.59 10.18 6.08
N ILE A 36 2.66 9.24 5.91
CA ILE A 36 1.99 8.96 4.63
C ILE A 36 1.37 10.25 4.11
N ASN A 37 0.49 10.89 4.89
CA ASN A 37 -0.20 12.10 4.48
C ASN A 37 0.76 13.26 4.18
N LEU A 38 1.84 13.41 4.95
CA LEU A 38 2.84 14.46 4.73
C LEU A 38 3.68 14.24 3.47
N PHE A 39 4.04 12.99 3.17
CA PHE A 39 4.97 12.66 2.08
C PHE A 39 4.27 12.40 0.75
N THR A 40 2.98 12.02 0.74
CA THR A 40 2.19 11.97 -0.50
C THR A 40 2.12 13.36 -1.16
N GLU A 41 1.94 14.43 -0.37
CA GLU A 41 1.98 15.82 -0.85
C GLU A 41 3.35 16.22 -1.45
N LYS A 42 4.41 15.48 -1.15
CA LYS A 42 5.77 15.69 -1.67
C LYS A 42 6.13 14.77 -2.83
N GLY A 43 5.16 14.02 -3.35
CA GLY A 43 5.35 13.08 -4.46
C GLY A 43 6.02 11.78 -4.03
N VAL A 44 5.78 11.29 -2.80
CA VAL A 44 6.17 9.93 -2.38
C VAL A 44 4.96 9.02 -2.50
N LYS A 45 5.13 7.86 -3.14
CA LYS A 45 4.11 6.83 -3.25
C LYS A 45 4.19 5.85 -2.09
N PHE A 46 3.03 5.40 -1.62
CA PHE A 46 2.94 4.42 -0.53
C PHE A 46 2.17 3.18 -0.95
N ILE A 47 2.72 2.02 -0.63
CA ILE A 47 2.03 0.73 -0.71
C ILE A 47 1.77 0.27 0.72
N ILE A 48 0.52 -0.05 1.04
CA ILE A 48 0.13 -0.64 2.32
C ILE A 48 -0.38 -2.04 2.04
N ALA A 49 0.33 -3.05 2.53
CA ALA A 49 -0.10 -4.44 2.48
C ALA A 49 -0.44 -4.90 3.91
N PRO A 50 -1.66 -4.59 4.39
CA PRO A 50 -2.04 -4.86 5.77
C PRO A 50 -2.15 -6.36 6.03
N HIS A 51 -1.86 -6.77 7.26
CA HIS A 51 -2.06 -8.15 7.70
C HIS A 51 -3.56 -8.47 7.91
N ASP A 52 -4.34 -7.47 8.31
CA ASP A 52 -5.79 -7.57 8.46
C ASP A 52 -6.50 -7.04 7.20
N LEU A 53 -7.13 -7.95 6.47
CA LEU A 53 -7.87 -7.68 5.24
C LEU A 53 -9.36 -7.42 5.50
N ASN A 54 -9.77 -7.24 6.76
CA ASN A 54 -11.16 -6.97 7.07
C ASN A 54 -11.61 -5.61 6.47
N PRO A 55 -12.86 -5.49 6.02
CA PRO A 55 -13.34 -4.25 5.38
C PRO A 55 -13.26 -3.01 6.27
N ASP A 56 -13.41 -3.15 7.59
CA ASP A 56 -13.37 -2.03 8.53
C ASP A 56 -11.98 -1.39 8.59
N GLU A 57 -10.92 -2.18 8.52
CA GLU A 57 -9.54 -1.73 8.49
C GLU A 57 -9.21 -1.03 7.16
N ILE A 58 -9.64 -1.61 6.04
CA ILE A 58 -9.46 -0.98 4.72
C ILE A 58 -10.18 0.37 4.69
N ASN A 59 -11.44 0.43 5.15
CA ASN A 59 -12.21 1.66 5.23
C ASN A 59 -11.53 2.67 6.17
N ARG A 60 -11.04 2.24 7.33
CA ARG A 60 -10.34 3.10 8.29
C ARG A 60 -9.11 3.74 7.65
N LEU A 61 -8.29 2.97 6.94
CA LEU A 61 -7.12 3.48 6.22
C LEU A 61 -7.54 4.52 5.17
N GLN A 62 -8.50 4.18 4.31
CA GLN A 62 -8.99 5.11 3.28
C GLN A 62 -9.53 6.42 3.87
N CYS A 63 -10.21 6.38 5.02
CA CYS A 63 -10.72 7.58 5.68
C CYS A 63 -9.63 8.44 6.33
N LYS A 64 -8.50 7.84 6.74
CA LYS A 64 -7.40 8.55 7.40
C LYS A 64 -6.34 9.07 6.42
N ILE A 65 -6.27 8.49 5.23
CA ILE A 65 -5.37 8.93 4.16
C ILE A 65 -5.98 10.15 3.48
N THR A 66 -5.24 11.26 3.43
CA THR A 66 -5.68 12.50 2.78
C THR A 66 -5.34 12.54 1.29
N GLY A 67 -4.31 11.80 0.88
CA GLY A 67 -3.92 11.62 -0.52
C GLY A 67 -4.87 10.72 -1.30
N HIS A 68 -4.69 10.67 -2.63
CA HIS A 68 -5.51 9.81 -3.47
C HIS A 68 -5.21 8.34 -3.19
N CYS A 69 -6.16 7.64 -2.57
CA CYS A 69 -5.99 6.27 -2.09
C CYS A 69 -6.79 5.28 -2.95
N ALA A 70 -6.09 4.35 -3.61
CA ALA A 70 -6.69 3.22 -4.32
C ALA A 70 -6.59 1.93 -3.49
N VAL A 71 -7.54 1.02 -3.72
CA VAL A 71 -7.54 -0.33 -3.13
C VAL A 71 -7.46 -1.36 -4.25
N TYR A 72 -6.45 -2.21 -4.23
CA TYR A 72 -6.31 -3.32 -5.14
C TYR A 72 -6.93 -4.60 -4.56
N ASN A 73 -7.98 -5.09 -5.21
CA ASN A 73 -8.70 -6.31 -4.85
C ASN A 73 -8.48 -7.45 -5.87
N GLY A 74 -7.41 -7.40 -6.67
CA GLY A 74 -7.15 -8.37 -7.75
C GLY A 74 -7.47 -7.86 -9.16
N THR A 75 -8.06 -6.67 -9.27
CA THR A 75 -8.42 -6.05 -10.55
C THR A 75 -7.72 -4.71 -10.69
N ILE A 76 -7.06 -4.49 -11.82
CA ILE A 76 -6.47 -3.20 -12.17
C ILE A 76 -7.60 -2.24 -12.60
N THR A 77 -7.58 -1.04 -12.04
CA THR A 77 -8.51 0.06 -12.38
C THR A 77 -7.71 1.29 -12.79
N THR A 78 -8.39 2.24 -13.44
CA THR A 78 -7.81 3.55 -13.81
C THR A 78 -7.42 4.41 -12.61
N GLU A 79 -7.93 4.09 -11.42
CA GLU A 79 -7.60 4.79 -10.19
C GLU A 79 -6.17 4.49 -9.74
N LEU A 80 -5.64 3.30 -10.04
CA LEU A 80 -4.30 2.89 -9.61
C LEU A 80 -3.21 3.80 -10.18
N SER A 81 -3.35 4.26 -11.43
CA SER A 81 -2.33 5.12 -12.07
C SER A 81 -2.26 6.52 -11.49
N HIS A 82 -3.33 6.97 -10.82
CA HIS A 82 -3.43 8.30 -10.23
C HIS A 82 -3.34 8.26 -8.70
N ALA A 83 -3.18 7.08 -8.11
CA ALA A 83 -3.10 6.92 -6.67
C ALA A 83 -1.71 7.32 -6.15
N GLU A 84 -1.71 7.96 -5.00
CA GLU A 84 -0.52 8.23 -4.20
C GLU A 84 -0.34 7.14 -3.14
N VAL A 85 -1.45 6.55 -2.69
CA VAL A 85 -1.46 5.42 -1.76
C VAL A 85 -2.21 4.24 -2.36
N LEU A 86 -1.58 3.06 -2.34
CA LEU A 86 -2.16 1.80 -2.77
C LEU A 86 -2.30 0.85 -1.59
N ILE A 87 -3.53 0.45 -1.29
CA ILE A 87 -3.80 -0.61 -0.32
C ILE A 87 -3.95 -1.93 -1.07
N ILE A 88 -3.10 -2.92 -0.78
CA ILE A 88 -3.17 -4.26 -1.36
C ILE A 88 -4.08 -5.12 -0.49
N ASN A 89 -5.29 -5.36 -0.96
CA ASN A 89 -6.30 -6.19 -0.30
C ASN A 89 -6.42 -7.57 -0.97
N THR A 90 -5.27 -8.22 -1.15
CA THR A 90 -5.13 -9.55 -1.73
C THR A 90 -3.96 -10.31 -1.11
N ILE A 91 -4.02 -11.64 -1.14
CA ILE A 91 -2.95 -12.51 -0.65
C ILE A 91 -2.00 -12.86 -1.80
N GLY A 92 -0.69 -12.91 -1.53
CA GLY A 92 0.30 -13.47 -2.45
C GLY A 92 1.06 -12.49 -3.34
N HIS A 93 0.83 -11.18 -3.20
CA HIS A 93 1.52 -10.14 -3.99
C HIS A 93 2.71 -9.49 -3.26
N LEU A 94 2.91 -9.84 -1.99
CA LEU A 94 3.80 -9.11 -1.10
C LEU A 94 5.28 -9.18 -1.52
N SER A 95 5.79 -10.32 -1.97
CA SER A 95 7.19 -10.45 -2.40
C SER A 95 7.52 -9.57 -3.60
N ARG A 96 6.55 -9.37 -4.51
CA ARG A 96 6.69 -8.48 -5.66
C ARG A 96 6.62 -7.02 -5.23
N ALA A 97 5.69 -6.69 -4.35
CA ALA A 97 5.55 -5.34 -3.81
C ALA A 97 6.82 -4.89 -3.05
N TYR A 98 7.44 -5.79 -2.27
CA TYR A 98 8.74 -5.52 -1.66
C TYR A 98 9.87 -5.30 -2.67
N ALA A 99 9.89 -6.07 -3.76
CA ALA A 99 10.93 -5.95 -4.78
C ALA A 99 10.82 -4.65 -5.60
N ALA A 100 9.63 -4.06 -5.65
CA ALA A 100 9.34 -2.87 -6.45
C ALA A 100 9.45 -1.55 -5.66
N ALA A 101 9.52 -1.59 -4.33
CA ALA A 101 9.63 -0.42 -3.48
C ALA A 101 11.10 -0.03 -3.20
N ASP A 102 11.36 1.27 -3.03
CA ASP A 102 12.67 1.81 -2.67
C ASP A 102 12.99 1.66 -1.18
N LEU A 103 11.95 1.68 -0.35
CA LEU A 103 12.05 1.50 1.10
C LEU A 103 10.96 0.57 1.59
N ALA A 104 11.33 -0.40 2.41
CA ALA A 104 10.42 -1.37 3.00
C ALA A 104 10.40 -1.27 4.53
N TYR A 105 9.20 -1.10 5.07
CA TYR A 105 8.87 -1.38 6.45
C TYR A 105 8.22 -2.76 6.54
N VAL A 106 8.84 -3.66 7.32
CA VAL A 106 8.29 -4.99 7.60
C VAL A 106 7.53 -4.93 8.92
N GLY A 107 6.22 -5.11 8.85
CA GLY A 107 5.31 -5.06 9.99
C GLY A 107 5.51 -6.18 11.01
N GLY A 108 4.85 -6.03 12.15
CA GLY A 108 4.96 -6.96 13.28
C GLY A 108 6.03 -6.59 14.31
N GLY A 109 6.75 -5.48 14.11
CA GLY A 109 7.67 -4.92 15.11
C GLY A 109 6.96 -4.26 16.29
N MET A 110 5.68 -3.86 16.12
CA MET A 110 4.87 -3.18 17.13
C MET A 110 3.70 -4.09 17.59
N GLY A 111 4.02 -5.18 18.30
CA GLY A 111 3.04 -6.13 18.83
C GLY A 111 3.66 -7.15 19.81
N HIS A 112 2.83 -7.80 20.63
CA HIS A 112 3.28 -8.72 21.71
C HIS A 112 3.70 -10.13 21.26
N SER A 113 3.78 -10.40 19.96
CA SER A 113 3.95 -11.76 19.43
C SER A 113 5.11 -11.83 18.42
N GLY A 114 6.31 -11.49 18.90
CA GLY A 114 7.57 -11.83 18.22
C GLY A 114 7.97 -13.27 18.48
#